data_AF-A0A3N5FZ99-F1
#
_entry.id   AF-A0A3N5FZ99-F1
#
_cell.length_a   1.000
_cell.length_b   1.000
_cell.length_c   1.000
_cell.angle_alpha   90.00
_cell.angle_beta   90.00
_cell.angle_gamma   90.00
#
_symmetry.space_group_name_H-M   'P 1'
#
loop_
_entity.id
_entity.type
_entity.pdbx_description
1 polymer ?
#
loop_
_entity_poly.entity_id
_entity_poly.type
_entity_poly.pdbx_seq_one_letter_code
_entity_poly.pdbx_strand_id
1 'polypeptide(L)'
;MTRTLFLLLACGLWTAPREATLRGEVVDAATGKPLPCRITIRGADGKFHFAKSASPDGSAVEYRKQAFKQSVEFHVTLSAHPFTVALPPGKVTVTVQRGKEYIPETQTVDVGDQGAAITVRLRRWINMADRGWFSGDTHVHRMPDQLPNLQLAEDLNVALPLTSWVTEAHTSPGSANKAGAAVPNDAKVTEIDPTHVFYSRNTEYEIFSVNKKRHTLGALFILNHKTLFEEGVPPVGPIVKKAREEGALLELDKHNWPWSMMLAPVFNVDLYELANNHMWETEFAFRDFGSPAPDYMNIEKDGSG
;
A
#
# COMPACT_ATOMS: atom_id res chain seq x y z
N MET A 1 48.62 39.20 35.32
CA MET A 1 47.98 38.02 35.95
C MET A 1 47.04 37.40 34.93
N THR A 2 47.52 36.42 34.18
CA THR A 2 46.77 35.81 33.08
C THR A 2 46.10 34.54 33.62
N ARG A 3 44.77 34.53 33.72
CA ARG A 3 43.98 33.36 34.16
C ARG A 3 43.86 32.38 33.01
N THR A 4 44.49 31.22 33.14
CA THR A 4 44.29 30.08 32.25
C THR A 4 43.03 29.33 32.67
N LEU A 5 42.02 29.32 31.82
CA LEU A 5 40.77 28.58 32.02
C LEU A 5 40.96 27.16 31.42
N PHE A 6 40.98 26.13 32.27
CA PHE A 6 40.97 24.74 31.82
C PHE A 6 39.53 24.34 31.48
N LEU A 7 39.23 24.13 30.20
CA LEU A 7 38.02 23.44 29.76
C LEU A 7 38.22 21.93 29.96
N LEU A 8 37.50 21.35 30.91
CA LEU A 8 37.34 19.90 31.06
C LEU A 8 36.33 19.41 30.00
N LEU A 9 36.84 18.78 28.95
CA LEU A 9 36.02 18.09 27.95
C LEU A 9 35.57 16.75 28.56
N ALA A 10 34.35 16.70 29.10
CA ALA A 10 33.72 15.45 29.48
C ALA A 10 33.29 14.69 28.21
N CYS A 11 34.14 13.80 27.70
CA CYS A 11 33.75 12.83 26.69
C CYS A 11 32.83 11.78 27.33
N GLY A 12 31.52 12.00 27.24
CA GLY A 12 30.55 10.95 27.48
C GLY A 12 30.74 9.84 26.47
N LEU A 13 31.15 8.65 26.92
CA LEU A 13 31.18 7.44 26.11
C LEU A 13 29.74 7.10 25.73
N TRP A 14 29.34 7.48 24.52
CA TRP A 14 28.08 7.04 23.93
C TRP A 14 28.26 5.58 23.53
N THR A 15 27.82 4.65 24.38
CA THR A 15 27.71 3.25 24.00
C THR A 15 26.56 3.13 23.01
N ALA A 16 26.86 2.77 21.76
CA ALA A 16 25.84 2.44 20.80
C ALA A 16 24.95 1.32 21.40
N PRO A 17 23.62 1.39 21.25
CA PRO A 17 22.75 0.33 21.72
C PRO A 17 23.20 -0.99 21.11
N ARG A 18 23.37 -2.01 21.96
CA ARG A 18 23.78 -3.35 21.55
C ARG A 18 22.68 -3.94 20.67
N GLU A 19 23.02 -4.34 19.44
CA GLU A 19 22.10 -5.02 18.52
C GLU A 19 22.28 -6.55 18.61
N ALA A 20 21.15 -7.26 18.60
CA ALA A 20 21.07 -8.70 18.41
C ALA A 20 20.33 -9.00 17.10
N THR A 21 20.58 -10.19 16.54
CA THR A 21 19.97 -10.59 15.26
C THR A 21 18.83 -11.56 15.50
N LEU A 22 17.64 -11.23 15.00
CA LEU A 22 16.55 -12.19 14.83
C LEU A 22 16.61 -12.71 13.38
N ARG A 23 16.73 -14.03 13.24
CA ARG A 23 16.60 -14.74 11.95
C ARG A 23 15.26 -15.44 11.90
N GLY A 24 14.67 -15.55 10.72
CA GLY A 24 13.47 -16.36 10.59
C GLY A 24 13.15 -16.80 9.18
N GLU A 25 12.17 -17.68 9.09
CA GLU A 25 11.59 -18.15 7.83
C GLU A 25 10.07 -18.25 7.98
N VAL A 26 9.37 -18.14 6.85
CA VAL A 26 7.91 -18.27 6.79
C VAL A 26 7.57 -19.41 5.85
N VAL A 27 6.74 -20.33 6.31
CA VAL A 27 6.37 -21.53 5.56
C VAL A 27 4.86 -21.76 5.59
N ASP A 28 4.37 -22.45 4.56
CA ASP A 28 3.01 -22.97 4.55
C ASP A 28 2.88 -24.08 5.60
N ALA A 29 1.88 -23.97 6.48
CA ALA A 29 1.69 -24.91 7.58
C ALA A 29 1.37 -26.34 7.11
N ALA A 30 0.72 -26.50 5.94
CA ALA A 30 0.34 -27.81 5.42
C ALA A 30 1.48 -28.45 4.62
N THR A 31 2.20 -27.68 3.80
CA THR A 31 3.21 -28.24 2.88
C THR A 31 4.65 -28.05 3.35
N GLY A 32 4.90 -27.20 4.33
CA GLY A 32 6.26 -26.84 4.79
C GLY A 32 7.07 -26.05 3.76
N LYS A 33 6.46 -25.59 2.66
CA LYS A 33 7.16 -24.83 1.61
C LYS A 33 7.35 -23.39 2.05
N PRO A 34 8.49 -22.74 1.74
CA PRO A 34 8.67 -21.31 1.98
C PRO A 34 7.57 -20.48 1.31
N LEU A 35 7.11 -19.44 1.99
CA LEU A 35 6.09 -18.52 1.49
C LEU A 35 6.63 -17.09 1.41
N PRO A 36 6.31 -16.34 0.33
CA PRO A 36 6.37 -14.89 0.39
C PRO A 36 5.34 -14.36 1.40
N CYS A 37 5.62 -13.23 2.03
CA CYS A 37 4.74 -12.68 3.07
C CYS A 37 4.95 -11.19 3.35
N ARG A 38 3.94 -10.55 3.93
CA ARG A 38 4.09 -9.30 4.66
C ARG A 38 4.50 -9.60 6.10
N ILE A 39 5.49 -8.87 6.62
CA ILE A 39 5.95 -8.97 8.01
C ILE A 39 5.99 -7.58 8.68
N THR A 40 5.50 -7.53 9.90
CA THR A 40 5.59 -6.38 10.81
C THR A 40 6.35 -6.83 12.06
N ILE A 41 7.44 -6.14 12.41
CA ILE A 41 8.26 -6.46 13.58
C ILE A 41 8.29 -5.26 14.52
N ARG A 42 7.85 -5.45 15.76
CA ARG A 42 7.91 -4.45 16.83
C ARG A 42 8.86 -4.91 17.92
N GLY A 43 9.89 -4.11 18.21
CA GLY A 43 10.88 -4.40 19.23
C GLY A 43 10.40 -4.01 20.64
N ALA A 44 11.15 -4.44 21.65
CA ALA A 44 10.92 -4.06 23.05
C ALA A 44 11.06 -2.54 23.29
N ASP A 45 11.74 -1.84 22.38
CA ASP A 45 11.87 -0.38 22.35
C ASP A 45 10.61 0.34 21.82
N GLY A 46 9.55 -0.42 21.48
CA GLY A 46 8.31 0.10 20.92
C GLY A 46 8.41 0.55 19.46
N LYS A 47 9.56 0.34 18.81
CA LYS A 47 9.80 0.76 17.42
C LYS A 47 9.51 -0.37 16.44
N PHE A 48 9.25 0.02 15.20
CA PHE A 48 9.22 -0.90 14.07
C PHE A 48 10.64 -1.19 13.60
N HIS A 49 10.92 -2.45 13.33
CA HIS A 49 12.18 -2.93 12.76
C HIS A 49 11.88 -3.60 11.41
N PHE A 50 12.76 -3.38 10.43
CA PHE A 50 12.50 -3.78 9.05
C PHE A 50 13.45 -4.92 8.67
N ALA A 51 12.86 -6.07 8.38
CA ALA A 51 13.61 -7.26 7.99
C ALA A 51 14.23 -7.10 6.59
N LYS A 52 15.38 -7.73 6.40
CA LYS A 52 16.01 -7.93 5.09
C LYS A 52 15.96 -9.40 4.73
N SER A 53 16.04 -9.71 3.44
CA SER A 53 16.33 -11.08 3.01
C SER A 53 17.69 -11.52 3.57
N ALA A 54 17.76 -12.73 4.12
CA ALA A 54 19.00 -13.39 4.48
C ALA A 54 19.56 -14.25 3.33
N SER A 55 18.84 -14.31 2.19
CA SER A 55 19.28 -14.96 0.95
C SER A 55 19.68 -13.91 -0.10
N PRO A 56 20.77 -14.12 -0.87
CA PRO A 56 21.12 -13.25 -2.00
C PRO A 56 20.07 -13.25 -3.11
N ASP A 57 19.32 -14.35 -3.26
CA ASP A 57 18.25 -14.48 -4.26
C ASP A 57 16.89 -13.95 -3.74
N GLY A 58 16.83 -13.56 -2.47
CA GLY A 58 15.63 -13.04 -1.86
C GLY A 58 15.54 -11.52 -1.89
N SER A 59 14.31 -11.02 -1.90
CA SER A 59 13.98 -9.61 -1.89
C SER A 59 13.16 -9.22 -0.66
N ALA A 60 13.33 -7.97 -0.25
CA ALA A 60 12.62 -7.32 0.85
C ALA A 60 12.27 -5.90 0.41
N VAL A 61 10.97 -5.55 0.40
CA VAL A 61 10.50 -4.20 0.05
C VAL A 61 9.89 -3.57 1.28
N GLU A 62 10.55 -2.52 1.80
CA GLU A 62 10.02 -1.76 2.92
C GLU A 62 8.85 -0.89 2.49
N TYR A 63 7.81 -0.86 3.32
CA TYR A 63 6.69 0.04 3.18
C TYR A 63 6.55 0.88 4.44
N ARG A 64 6.56 2.20 4.26
CA ARG A 64 6.47 3.17 5.35
C ARG A 64 5.51 4.30 4.98
N LYS A 65 4.26 4.19 5.42
CA LYS A 65 3.27 5.27 5.27
C LYS A 65 2.73 5.70 6.61
N GLN A 66 2.59 7.01 6.76
CA GLN A 66 2.03 7.64 7.94
C GLN A 66 1.16 8.80 7.50
N ALA A 67 -0.15 8.71 7.76
CA ALA A 67 -1.08 9.80 7.49
C ALA A 67 -1.21 10.73 8.70
N PHE A 68 -1.32 10.15 9.90
CA PHE A 68 -1.41 10.85 11.19
C PHE A 68 -0.53 10.18 12.24
N LYS A 69 -0.42 10.76 13.45
CA LYS A 69 0.45 10.23 14.51
C LYS A 69 0.18 8.75 14.83
N GLN A 70 -1.09 8.34 14.85
CA GLN A 70 -1.53 6.97 15.18
C GLN A 70 -1.83 6.12 13.94
N SER A 71 -2.05 6.76 12.78
CA SER A 71 -2.31 6.10 11.51
C SER A 71 -0.97 5.84 10.81
N VAL A 72 -0.39 4.68 11.12
CA VAL A 72 0.89 4.20 10.58
C VAL A 72 0.70 2.83 9.95
N GLU A 73 1.31 2.62 8.79
CA GLU A 73 1.40 1.32 8.14
C GLU A 73 2.86 1.08 7.76
N PHE A 74 3.57 0.39 8.66
CA PHE A 74 4.99 0.09 8.54
C PHE A 74 5.20 -1.42 8.51
N HIS A 75 5.67 -1.95 7.39
CA HIS A 75 5.91 -3.38 7.21
C HIS A 75 6.99 -3.63 6.13
N VAL A 76 7.33 -4.90 5.94
CA VAL A 76 8.16 -5.36 4.82
C VAL A 76 7.42 -6.45 4.08
N THR A 77 7.41 -6.42 2.75
CA THR A 77 7.05 -7.59 1.95
C THR A 77 8.32 -8.36 1.58
N LEU A 78 8.32 -9.65 1.87
CA LEU A 78 9.43 -10.57 1.68
C LEU A 78 9.09 -11.59 0.61
N SER A 79 10.07 -11.89 -0.24
CA SER A 79 10.05 -13.11 -1.07
C SER A 79 10.09 -14.38 -0.21
N ALA A 80 9.87 -15.54 -0.81
CA ALA A 80 9.85 -16.86 -0.17
C ALA A 80 11.24 -17.35 0.32
N HIS A 81 11.92 -16.56 1.13
CA HIS A 81 13.28 -16.80 1.61
C HIS A 81 13.41 -16.47 3.10
N PRO A 82 14.44 -17.00 3.78
CA PRO A 82 14.74 -16.59 5.14
C PRO A 82 15.02 -15.08 5.24
N PHE A 83 14.70 -14.50 6.39
CA PHE A 83 14.92 -13.09 6.68
C PHE A 83 15.81 -12.90 7.92
N THR A 84 16.34 -11.70 8.06
CA THR A 84 17.11 -11.27 9.21
C THR A 84 16.77 -9.83 9.57
N VAL A 85 16.77 -9.51 10.86
CA VAL A 85 16.61 -8.14 11.37
C VAL A 85 17.54 -7.93 12.57
N ALA A 86 18.19 -6.78 12.62
CA ALA A 86 18.99 -6.34 13.76
C ALA A 86 18.11 -5.44 14.65
N LEU A 87 18.08 -5.72 15.96
CA LEU A 87 17.27 -5.00 16.93
C LEU A 87 17.85 -5.15 18.35
N PRO A 88 17.51 -4.27 19.31
CA PRO A 88 17.94 -4.42 20.70
C PRO A 88 17.42 -5.74 21.32
N PRO A 89 18.22 -6.44 22.15
CA PRO A 89 17.73 -7.58 22.92
C PRO A 89 16.46 -7.25 23.71
N GLY A 90 15.55 -8.22 23.78
CA GLY A 90 14.28 -8.08 24.49
C GLY A 90 13.14 -8.81 23.81
N LYS A 91 11.92 -8.55 24.31
CA LYS A 91 10.69 -9.12 23.79
C LYS A 91 10.28 -8.44 22.48
N VAL A 92 10.21 -9.22 21.41
CA VAL A 92 9.87 -8.78 20.05
C VAL A 92 8.54 -9.39 19.64
N THR A 93 7.65 -8.59 19.06
CA THR A 93 6.42 -9.08 18.43
C THR A 93 6.60 -9.13 16.92
N VAL A 94 6.35 -10.29 16.33
CA VAL A 94 6.44 -10.53 14.88
C VAL A 94 5.05 -10.94 14.39
N THR A 95 4.46 -10.14 13.51
CA THR A 95 3.19 -10.44 12.84
C THR A 95 3.45 -10.71 11.36
N VAL A 96 2.96 -11.83 10.86
CA VAL A 96 3.14 -12.29 9.48
C VAL A 96 1.79 -12.49 8.82
N GLN A 97 1.65 -11.99 7.59
CA GLN A 97 0.42 -12.02 6.80
C GLN A 97 0.72 -12.43 5.36
N ARG A 98 -0.27 -13.01 4.69
CA ARG A 98 -0.25 -13.33 3.26
C ARG A 98 -1.68 -13.24 2.70
N GLY A 99 -2.06 -12.08 2.16
CA GLY A 99 -3.36 -11.91 1.54
C GLY A 99 -4.55 -12.15 2.47
N LYS A 100 -5.70 -12.46 1.88
CA LYS A 100 -6.95 -12.74 2.60
C LYS A 100 -7.24 -14.23 2.76
N GLU A 101 -6.46 -15.09 2.11
CA GLU A 101 -6.65 -16.55 2.08
C GLU A 101 -5.83 -17.31 3.13
N TYR A 102 -4.89 -16.62 3.79
CA TYR A 102 -4.16 -17.12 4.95
C TYR A 102 -4.62 -16.43 6.23
N ILE A 103 -4.58 -17.18 7.33
CA ILE A 103 -4.79 -16.63 8.67
C ILE A 103 -3.48 -15.94 9.11
N PRO A 104 -3.52 -14.65 9.48
CA PRO A 104 -2.37 -13.96 10.07
C PRO A 104 -1.85 -14.67 11.32
N GLU A 105 -0.52 -14.70 11.48
CA GLU A 105 0.13 -15.28 12.67
C GLU A 105 0.95 -14.22 13.39
N THR A 106 0.83 -14.18 14.72
CA THR A 106 1.63 -13.30 15.57
C THR A 106 2.40 -14.12 16.61
N GLN A 107 3.71 -13.94 16.66
CA GLN A 107 4.60 -14.56 17.64
C GLN A 107 5.26 -13.51 18.51
N THR A 108 5.39 -13.81 19.81
CA THR A 108 6.24 -13.07 20.73
C THR A 108 7.53 -13.86 20.93
N VAL A 109 8.67 -13.22 20.71
CA VAL A 109 10.00 -13.85 20.70
C VAL A 109 10.90 -13.11 21.68
N ASP A 110 11.51 -13.82 22.62
CA ASP A 110 12.54 -13.26 23.50
C ASP A 110 13.90 -13.33 22.79
N VAL A 111 14.39 -12.19 22.29
CA VAL A 111 15.67 -12.09 21.59
C VAL A 111 16.76 -11.77 22.60
N GLY A 112 17.62 -12.76 22.89
CA GLY A 112 18.77 -12.58 23.78
C GLY A 112 19.99 -11.98 23.08
N ASP A 113 21.08 -11.85 23.82
CA ASP A 113 22.36 -11.30 23.33
C ASP A 113 22.98 -12.06 22.15
N GLN A 114 22.67 -13.34 22.00
CA GLN A 114 23.13 -14.18 20.90
C GLN A 114 22.17 -14.17 19.70
N GLY A 115 21.10 -13.37 19.77
CA GLY A 115 20.01 -13.39 18.81
C GLY A 115 18.98 -14.47 19.08
N ALA A 116 18.09 -14.68 18.11
CA ALA A 116 17.08 -15.74 18.12
C ALA A 116 16.77 -16.20 16.69
N ALA A 117 16.17 -17.38 16.56
CA ALA A 117 15.69 -17.93 15.29
C ALA A 117 14.23 -18.37 15.43
N ILE A 118 13.40 -18.09 14.42
CA ILE A 118 11.98 -18.47 14.41
C ILE A 118 11.56 -19.08 13.07
N THR A 119 10.55 -19.94 13.12
CA THR A 119 9.81 -20.40 11.94
C THR A 119 8.34 -20.04 12.16
N VAL A 120 7.79 -19.20 11.27
CA VAL A 120 6.37 -18.85 11.29
C VAL A 120 5.63 -19.72 10.27
N ARG A 121 4.55 -20.36 10.70
CA ARG A 121 3.77 -21.29 9.88
C ARG A 121 2.41 -20.67 9.58
N LEU A 122 2.18 -20.22 8.35
CA LEU A 122 0.89 -19.65 7.95
C LEU A 122 -0.07 -20.75 7.51
N ARG A 123 -1.30 -20.71 8.02
CA ARG A 123 -2.36 -21.65 7.62
C ARG A 123 -3.26 -21.00 6.57
N ARG A 124 -3.26 -21.57 5.36
CA ARG A 124 -4.25 -21.26 4.33
C ARG A 124 -5.61 -21.80 4.77
N TRP A 125 -6.66 -20.99 4.73
CA TRP A 125 -8.02 -21.42 5.10
C TRP A 125 -8.94 -21.64 3.88
N ILE A 126 -8.56 -21.10 2.72
CA ILE A 126 -9.23 -21.31 1.45
C ILE A 126 -8.21 -21.15 0.30
N ASN A 127 -8.42 -21.84 -0.83
CA ASN A 127 -7.73 -21.54 -2.08
C ASN A 127 -8.76 -21.15 -3.13
N MET A 128 -8.88 -19.86 -3.44
CA MET A 128 -9.86 -19.39 -4.42
C MET A 128 -9.41 -19.64 -5.85
N ALA A 129 -8.10 -19.59 -6.11
CA ALA A 129 -7.54 -19.84 -7.44
C ALA A 129 -7.82 -21.28 -7.91
N ASP A 130 -7.73 -22.28 -7.02
CA ASP A 130 -8.11 -23.67 -7.30
C ASP A 130 -9.62 -23.81 -7.63
N ARG A 131 -10.42 -22.80 -7.30
CA ARG A 131 -11.85 -22.71 -7.58
C ARG A 131 -12.17 -21.81 -8.76
N GLY A 132 -11.16 -21.30 -9.47
CA GLY A 132 -11.31 -20.41 -10.62
C GLY A 132 -11.58 -18.95 -10.27
N TRP A 133 -11.35 -18.53 -9.02
CA TRP A 133 -11.51 -17.16 -8.56
C TRP A 133 -10.16 -16.54 -8.24
N PHE A 134 -9.89 -15.35 -8.77
CA PHE A 134 -8.61 -14.65 -8.62
C PHE A 134 -8.85 -13.32 -7.90
N SER A 135 -8.00 -13.00 -6.93
CA SER A 135 -8.03 -11.72 -6.24
C SER A 135 -7.59 -10.58 -7.18
N GLY A 136 -8.22 -9.42 -7.04
CA GLY A 136 -7.95 -8.25 -7.87
C GLY A 136 -7.91 -6.97 -7.04
N ASP A 137 -6.98 -6.08 -7.36
CA ASP A 137 -6.88 -4.75 -6.75
C ASP A 137 -6.70 -3.68 -7.83
N THR A 138 -7.60 -2.71 -7.82
CA THR A 138 -7.70 -1.62 -8.80
C THR A 138 -7.10 -0.31 -8.30
N HIS A 139 -6.76 -0.22 -7.01
CA HIS A 139 -6.27 1.00 -6.37
C HIS A 139 -4.85 0.82 -5.84
N VAL A 140 -3.92 0.46 -6.73
CA VAL A 140 -2.54 0.16 -6.31
C VAL A 140 -1.60 1.34 -6.58
N HIS A 141 -1.27 2.09 -5.53
CA HIS A 141 -0.24 3.15 -5.56
C HIS A 141 1.16 2.61 -5.24
N ARG A 142 1.63 1.67 -6.07
CA ARG A 142 2.95 1.06 -5.94
C ARG A 142 3.68 1.10 -7.27
N MET A 143 5.00 1.22 -7.20
CA MET A 143 5.83 1.25 -8.39
C MET A 143 5.82 -0.12 -9.06
N PRO A 144 5.79 -0.19 -10.41
CA PRO A 144 5.74 -1.46 -11.12
C PRO A 144 6.87 -2.44 -10.77
N ASP A 145 8.07 -1.95 -10.45
CA ASP A 145 9.22 -2.76 -10.04
C ASP A 145 9.04 -3.42 -8.66
N GLN A 146 8.17 -2.89 -7.80
CA GLN A 146 7.84 -3.46 -6.50
C GLN A 146 6.74 -4.51 -6.57
N LEU A 147 5.92 -4.51 -7.63
CA LEU A 147 4.73 -5.36 -7.73
C LEU A 147 5.02 -6.86 -7.67
N PRO A 148 6.07 -7.41 -8.33
CA PRO A 148 6.37 -8.83 -8.21
C PRO A 148 6.56 -9.28 -6.75
N ASN A 149 7.29 -8.50 -5.94
CA ASN A 149 7.48 -8.83 -4.54
C ASN A 149 6.19 -8.63 -3.72
N LEU A 150 5.49 -7.51 -3.92
CA LEU A 150 4.26 -7.20 -3.20
C LEU A 150 3.13 -8.17 -3.50
N GLN A 151 2.80 -8.40 -4.78
CA GLN A 151 1.70 -9.29 -5.18
C GLN A 151 1.93 -10.69 -4.67
N LEU A 152 3.16 -11.21 -4.79
CA LEU A 152 3.47 -12.52 -4.24
C LEU A 152 3.36 -12.52 -2.71
N ALA A 153 3.79 -11.48 -2.00
CA ALA A 153 3.66 -11.40 -0.54
C ALA A 153 2.20 -11.33 -0.06
N GLU A 154 1.31 -10.73 -0.87
CA GLU A 154 -0.12 -10.61 -0.59
C GLU A 154 -0.98 -11.71 -1.23
N ASP A 155 -0.39 -12.64 -1.99
CA ASP A 155 -1.15 -13.59 -2.82
C ASP A 155 -2.22 -12.87 -3.70
N LEU A 156 -1.86 -11.68 -4.21
CA LEU A 156 -2.74 -10.80 -5.01
C LEU A 156 -2.59 -11.12 -6.50
N ASN A 157 -3.55 -11.84 -7.06
CA ASN A 157 -3.45 -12.41 -8.40
C ASN A 157 -3.39 -11.35 -9.51
N VAL A 158 -4.23 -10.31 -9.45
CA VAL A 158 -4.30 -9.27 -10.49
C VAL A 158 -4.16 -7.89 -9.85
N ALA A 159 -3.18 -7.10 -10.32
CA ALA A 159 -3.03 -5.71 -9.91
C ALA A 159 -3.13 -4.74 -11.09
N LEU A 160 -3.80 -3.61 -10.86
CA LEU A 160 -3.90 -2.50 -11.81
C LEU A 160 -3.26 -1.25 -11.16
N PRO A 161 -1.92 -1.14 -11.16
CA PRO A 161 -1.22 -0.01 -10.55
C PRO A 161 -1.61 1.32 -11.20
N LEU A 162 -1.96 2.31 -10.37
CA LEU A 162 -2.27 3.69 -10.78
C LEU A 162 -0.98 4.45 -11.13
N THR A 163 -0.38 4.04 -12.25
CA THR A 163 0.91 4.53 -12.74
C THR A 163 0.88 5.97 -13.23
N SER A 164 -0.31 6.51 -13.51
CA SER A 164 -0.55 7.92 -13.76
C SER A 164 -1.57 8.45 -12.76
N TRP A 165 -1.17 9.39 -11.91
CA TRP A 165 -2.03 10.00 -10.89
C TRP A 165 -2.10 11.51 -11.10
N VAL A 166 -3.24 11.97 -11.59
CA VAL A 166 -3.51 13.38 -11.91
C VAL A 166 -4.33 14.00 -10.80
N THR A 167 -3.82 15.09 -10.22
CA THR A 167 -4.50 15.79 -9.11
C THR A 167 -4.91 17.23 -9.38
N GLU A 168 -4.57 17.77 -10.55
CA GLU A 168 -4.94 19.11 -10.97
C GLU A 168 -5.83 19.05 -12.22
N ALA A 169 -6.92 19.81 -12.18
CA ALA A 169 -7.85 19.87 -13.30
C ALA A 169 -7.15 20.31 -14.60
N HIS A 170 -7.64 19.79 -15.73
CA HIS A 170 -7.14 20.09 -17.08
C HIS A 170 -5.68 19.73 -17.33
N THR A 171 -5.05 18.97 -16.44
CA THR A 171 -3.67 18.51 -16.60
C THR A 171 -3.62 17.11 -17.19
N SER A 172 -2.68 16.89 -18.11
CA SER A 172 -2.45 15.59 -18.74
C SER A 172 -1.79 14.62 -17.75
N PRO A 173 -2.18 13.33 -17.76
CA PRO A 173 -1.44 12.25 -17.12
C PRO A 173 0.05 12.22 -17.47
N GLY A 174 0.43 12.62 -18.68
CA GLY A 174 1.82 12.64 -19.13
C GLY A 174 2.67 13.80 -18.57
N SER A 175 2.06 14.89 -18.11
CA SER A 175 2.78 16.12 -17.74
C SER A 175 2.90 16.39 -16.24
N ALA A 176 1.98 15.88 -15.41
CA ALA A 176 2.01 16.06 -13.96
C ALA A 176 1.60 14.81 -13.19
N ASN A 177 2.43 13.77 -13.28
CA ASN A 177 2.20 12.50 -12.59
C ASN A 177 2.63 12.57 -11.12
N LYS A 178 1.66 12.51 -10.20
CA LYS A 178 1.91 12.46 -8.75
C LYS A 178 2.30 11.06 -8.26
N ALA A 179 2.19 10.03 -9.09
CA ALA A 179 2.58 8.67 -8.72
C ALA A 179 4.09 8.56 -8.38
N GLY A 180 4.91 9.55 -8.77
CA GLY A 180 6.32 9.66 -8.37
C GLY A 180 7.29 8.88 -9.24
N ALA A 181 6.80 8.10 -10.21
CA ALA A 181 7.59 7.44 -11.25
C ALA A 181 7.28 7.99 -12.64
N ALA A 182 8.18 7.74 -13.58
CA ALA A 182 7.90 7.95 -14.99
C ALA A 182 6.69 7.11 -15.39
N VAL A 183 5.77 7.71 -16.15
CA VAL A 183 4.66 6.97 -16.73
C VAL A 183 5.23 5.87 -17.65
N PRO A 184 4.81 4.61 -17.52
CA PRO A 184 5.31 3.54 -18.38
C PRO A 184 5.13 3.89 -19.86
N ASN A 185 6.16 3.64 -20.65
CA ASN A 185 6.12 3.85 -22.10
C ASN A 185 5.26 2.78 -22.79
N ASP A 186 5.19 1.58 -22.22
CA ASP A 186 4.46 0.43 -22.74
C ASP A 186 3.22 0.10 -21.90
N ALA A 187 2.16 -0.33 -22.60
CA ALA A 187 0.94 -0.86 -22.03
C ALA A 187 0.96 -2.37 -22.22
N LYS A 188 1.27 -3.13 -21.17
CA LYS A 188 1.44 -4.58 -21.25
C LYS A 188 1.00 -5.29 -19.98
N VAL A 189 0.59 -6.54 -20.17
CA VAL A 189 0.51 -7.51 -19.09
C VAL A 189 1.93 -7.95 -18.75
N THR A 190 2.25 -7.94 -17.47
CA THR A 190 3.47 -8.53 -16.92
C THR A 190 3.08 -9.74 -16.09
N GLU A 191 3.51 -10.91 -16.53
CA GLU A 191 3.36 -12.16 -15.79
C GLU A 191 4.45 -12.25 -14.72
N ILE A 192 4.02 -12.46 -13.47
CA ILE A 192 4.92 -12.70 -12.34
C ILE A 192 5.12 -14.21 -12.15
N ASP A 193 4.01 -14.96 -12.17
CA ASP A 193 3.96 -16.42 -12.13
C ASP A 193 2.67 -16.92 -12.81
N PRO A 194 2.37 -18.23 -12.87
CA PRO A 194 1.18 -18.76 -13.54
C PRO A 194 -0.18 -18.22 -13.07
N THR A 195 -0.23 -17.56 -11.91
CA THR A 195 -1.46 -17.08 -11.25
C THR A 195 -1.40 -15.59 -10.87
N HIS A 196 -0.29 -14.91 -11.13
CA HIS A 196 -0.06 -13.52 -10.74
C HIS A 196 0.35 -12.67 -11.94
N VAL A 197 -0.41 -11.60 -12.20
CA VAL A 197 -0.15 -10.64 -13.27
C VAL A 197 -0.42 -9.20 -12.81
N PHE A 198 0.17 -8.24 -13.50
CA PHE A 198 -0.30 -6.85 -13.46
C PHE A 198 -0.30 -6.22 -14.85
N TYR A 199 -1.12 -5.20 -15.03
CA TYR A 199 -1.13 -4.40 -16.24
C TYR A 199 -0.51 -3.02 -16.00
N SER A 200 0.47 -2.65 -16.81
CA SER A 200 1.35 -1.50 -16.54
C SER A 200 0.71 -0.13 -16.74
N ARG A 201 -0.42 0.00 -17.45
CA ARG A 201 -1.00 1.30 -17.80
C ARG A 201 -2.40 1.48 -17.22
N ASN A 202 -2.46 2.24 -16.12
CA ASN A 202 -3.71 2.68 -15.50
C ASN A 202 -3.56 4.13 -15.04
N THR A 203 -4.66 4.89 -15.14
CA THR A 203 -4.71 6.32 -14.83
C THR A 203 -5.79 6.60 -13.80
N GLU A 204 -5.43 7.37 -12.78
CA GLU A 204 -6.35 8.00 -11.85
C GLU A 204 -6.41 9.50 -12.11
N TYR A 205 -7.62 10.02 -12.28
CA TYR A 205 -7.92 11.44 -12.18
C TYR A 205 -8.59 11.73 -10.83
N GLU A 206 -7.80 12.04 -9.80
CA GLU A 206 -8.25 12.37 -8.44
C GLU A 206 -8.02 13.85 -8.17
N ILE A 207 -8.96 14.68 -8.64
CA ILE A 207 -8.75 16.12 -8.74
C ILE A 207 -8.88 16.80 -7.38
N PHE A 208 -7.80 17.41 -6.90
CA PHE A 208 -7.78 18.18 -5.65
C PHE A 208 -7.77 19.70 -5.88
N SER A 209 -7.53 20.15 -7.11
CA SER A 209 -7.51 21.57 -7.45
C SER A 209 -8.13 21.88 -8.81
N VAL A 210 -8.85 23.00 -8.87
CA VAL A 210 -9.42 23.59 -10.10
C VAL A 210 -9.00 25.05 -10.15
N ASN A 211 -8.41 25.50 -11.27
CA ASN A 211 -7.87 26.86 -11.40
C ASN A 211 -6.95 27.26 -10.23
N LYS A 212 -6.08 26.34 -9.80
CA LYS A 212 -5.15 26.49 -8.66
C LYS A 212 -5.81 26.72 -7.30
N LYS A 213 -7.12 26.53 -7.19
CA LYS A 213 -7.86 26.59 -5.92
C LYS A 213 -8.19 25.18 -5.46
N ARG A 214 -8.09 24.94 -4.15
CA ARG A 214 -8.46 23.66 -3.55
C ARG A 214 -9.94 23.39 -3.83
N HIS A 215 -10.20 22.27 -4.50
CA HIS A 215 -11.53 21.80 -4.80
C HIS A 215 -11.42 20.28 -4.99
N THR A 216 -11.74 19.54 -3.94
CA THR A 216 -11.64 18.08 -3.96
C THR A 216 -12.85 17.50 -4.67
N LEU A 217 -12.57 16.96 -5.84
CA LEU A 217 -13.44 16.05 -6.58
C LEU A 217 -12.97 14.61 -6.28
N GLY A 218 -13.88 13.66 -6.33
CA GLY A 218 -13.55 12.23 -6.26
C GLY A 218 -12.75 11.77 -7.48
N ALA A 219 -12.47 10.48 -7.54
CA ALA A 219 -11.62 9.94 -8.57
C ALA A 219 -12.40 9.22 -9.69
N LEU A 220 -11.82 9.25 -10.89
CA LEU A 220 -12.16 8.39 -12.01
C LEU A 220 -10.91 7.59 -12.36
N PHE A 221 -11.00 6.26 -12.28
CA PHE A 221 -9.93 5.40 -12.79
C PHE A 221 -10.26 4.94 -14.19
N ILE A 222 -9.22 4.97 -15.02
CA ILE A 222 -9.19 4.32 -16.31
C ILE A 222 -8.19 3.20 -16.19
N LEU A 223 -8.68 1.96 -16.17
CA LEU A 223 -7.87 0.77 -15.94
C LEU A 223 -7.72 -0.02 -17.23
N ASN A 224 -6.55 -0.60 -17.45
CA ASN A 224 -6.25 -1.41 -18.63
C ASN A 224 -6.37 -0.66 -19.97
N HIS A 225 -6.08 0.65 -19.98
CA HIS A 225 -6.07 1.43 -21.22
C HIS A 225 -4.75 1.21 -21.99
N LYS A 226 -4.79 1.42 -23.30
CA LYS A 226 -3.70 1.08 -24.23
C LYS A 226 -2.82 2.28 -24.54
N THR A 227 -3.41 3.48 -24.65
CA THR A 227 -2.64 4.69 -24.99
C THR A 227 -2.53 5.65 -23.81
N LEU A 228 -1.46 6.44 -23.79
CA LEU A 228 -1.36 7.55 -22.84
C LEU A 228 -2.38 8.63 -23.24
N PHE A 229 -3.16 9.11 -22.26
CA PHE A 229 -4.05 10.25 -22.49
C PHE A 229 -3.26 11.55 -22.42
N GLU A 230 -3.54 12.45 -23.37
CA GLU A 230 -2.89 13.77 -23.44
C GLU A 230 -3.81 14.85 -22.85
N GLU A 231 -5.07 14.52 -22.61
CA GLU A 231 -6.09 15.41 -22.13
C GLU A 231 -6.24 15.34 -20.60
N GLY A 232 -6.47 16.49 -19.98
CA GLY A 232 -6.88 16.57 -18.58
C GLY A 232 -8.40 16.65 -18.43
N VAL A 233 -8.87 16.47 -17.20
CA VAL A 233 -10.30 16.51 -16.86
C VAL A 233 -10.59 17.60 -15.83
N PRO A 234 -11.81 18.17 -15.79
CA PRO A 234 -12.95 18.00 -16.73
C PRO A 234 -12.73 18.70 -18.10
N PRO A 235 -13.56 18.42 -19.13
CA PRO A 235 -14.63 17.42 -19.17
C PRO A 235 -14.10 15.99 -19.29
N VAL A 236 -14.84 15.03 -18.74
CA VAL A 236 -14.46 13.60 -18.70
C VAL A 236 -14.97 12.78 -19.89
N GLY A 237 -16.01 13.26 -20.59
CA GLY A 237 -16.65 12.52 -21.69
C GLY A 237 -15.70 12.05 -22.81
N PRO A 238 -14.79 12.90 -23.32
CA PRO A 238 -13.80 12.47 -24.33
C PRO A 238 -12.87 11.35 -23.83
N ILE A 239 -12.39 11.44 -22.58
CA ILE A 239 -11.56 10.41 -21.96
C ILE A 239 -12.33 9.09 -21.84
N VAL A 240 -13.57 9.13 -21.35
CA VAL A 240 -14.45 7.96 -21.22
C VAL A 240 -14.67 7.30 -22.58
N LYS A 241 -14.95 8.08 -23.63
CA LYS A 241 -15.14 7.54 -24.99
C LYS A 241 -13.89 6.80 -25.47
N LYS A 242 -12.71 7.42 -25.34
CA LYS A 242 -11.44 6.82 -25.75
C LYS A 242 -11.12 5.56 -24.95
N ALA A 243 -11.32 5.61 -23.63
CA ALA A 243 -11.17 4.45 -22.75
C ALA A 243 -12.04 3.27 -23.21
N ARG A 244 -13.30 3.53 -23.56
CA ARG A 244 -14.23 2.51 -24.07
C ARG A 244 -13.79 1.94 -25.42
N GLU A 245 -13.33 2.78 -26.35
CA GLU A 245 -12.76 2.33 -27.62
C GLU A 245 -11.54 1.40 -27.43
N GLU A 246 -10.79 1.61 -26.35
CA GLU A 246 -9.65 0.76 -25.99
C GLU A 246 -10.03 -0.52 -25.24
N GLY A 247 -11.28 -0.64 -24.77
CA GLY A 247 -11.75 -1.75 -23.93
C GLY A 247 -11.29 -1.63 -22.47
N ALA A 248 -10.98 -0.42 -22.01
CA ALA A 248 -10.61 -0.14 -20.63
C ALA A 248 -11.80 -0.30 -19.68
N LEU A 249 -11.49 -0.62 -18.42
CA LEU A 249 -12.46 -0.57 -17.33
C LEU A 249 -12.50 0.84 -16.74
N LEU A 250 -13.70 1.26 -16.36
CA LEU A 250 -13.95 2.52 -15.68
C LEU A 250 -14.38 2.24 -14.25
N GLU A 251 -13.76 2.95 -13.31
CA GLU A 251 -14.08 2.88 -11.89
C GLU A 251 -14.30 4.27 -11.31
N LEU A 252 -15.28 4.38 -10.42
CA LEU A 252 -15.48 5.56 -9.58
C LEU A 252 -15.08 5.24 -8.14
N ASP A 253 -14.18 6.05 -7.58
CA ASP A 253 -13.64 5.92 -6.23
C ASP A 253 -13.76 7.28 -5.51
N LYS A 254 -14.14 7.24 -4.23
CA LYS A 254 -14.35 8.43 -3.37
C LYS A 254 -15.24 9.51 -4.02
N HIS A 255 -16.24 9.09 -4.79
CA HIS A 255 -16.91 9.99 -5.72
C HIS A 255 -17.81 11.00 -5.00
N ASN A 256 -17.44 12.29 -5.04
CA ASN A 256 -18.16 13.40 -4.40
C ASN A 256 -18.57 14.50 -5.41
N TRP A 257 -18.55 14.20 -6.71
CA TRP A 257 -18.88 15.16 -7.75
C TRP A 257 -20.37 15.52 -7.65
N PRO A 258 -20.79 16.78 -7.89
CA PRO A 258 -22.21 17.16 -7.77
C PRO A 258 -23.15 16.33 -8.67
N TRP A 259 -22.62 15.69 -9.71
CA TRP A 259 -23.35 14.87 -10.66
C TRP A 259 -22.91 13.39 -10.64
N SER A 260 -22.28 12.94 -9.53
CA SER A 260 -21.79 11.56 -9.32
C SER A 260 -22.80 10.49 -9.72
N MET A 261 -24.05 10.64 -9.27
CA MET A 261 -25.14 9.69 -9.53
C MET A 261 -25.49 9.60 -11.02
N MET A 262 -25.24 10.67 -11.79
CA MET A 262 -25.42 10.66 -13.24
C MET A 262 -24.21 10.09 -13.99
N LEU A 263 -23.01 10.09 -13.39
CA LEU A 263 -21.82 9.57 -14.06
C LEU A 263 -21.85 8.05 -14.21
N ALA A 264 -22.36 7.34 -13.21
CA ALA A 264 -22.50 5.88 -13.29
C ALA A 264 -23.25 5.42 -14.56
N PRO A 265 -24.48 5.90 -14.85
CA PRO A 265 -25.19 5.52 -16.07
C PRO A 265 -24.66 6.20 -17.34
N VAL A 266 -24.18 7.46 -17.27
CA VAL A 266 -23.71 8.19 -18.47
C VAL A 266 -22.38 7.63 -18.98
N PHE A 267 -21.47 7.22 -18.08
CA PHE A 267 -20.19 6.62 -18.46
C PHE A 267 -20.26 5.10 -18.56
N ASN A 268 -21.40 4.52 -18.19
CA ASN A 268 -21.61 3.07 -18.11
C ASN A 268 -20.50 2.41 -17.29
N VAL A 269 -20.23 2.93 -16.09
CA VAL A 269 -19.08 2.54 -15.24
C VAL A 269 -19.10 1.04 -14.92
N ASP A 270 -17.93 0.38 -14.93
CA ASP A 270 -17.82 -1.06 -14.69
C ASP A 270 -17.70 -1.40 -13.20
N LEU A 271 -16.97 -0.57 -12.44
CA LEU A 271 -16.63 -0.79 -11.05
C LEU A 271 -17.04 0.41 -10.18
N TYR A 272 -17.59 0.11 -9.01
CA TYR A 272 -18.02 1.14 -8.06
C TYR A 272 -17.58 0.74 -6.65
N GLU A 273 -16.87 1.64 -5.97
CA GLU A 273 -16.36 1.41 -4.62
C GLU A 273 -17.51 1.22 -3.62
N LEU A 274 -17.48 0.13 -2.84
CA LEU A 274 -18.48 -0.17 -1.80
C LEU A 274 -18.05 0.23 -0.39
N ALA A 275 -16.75 0.42 -0.17
CA ALA A 275 -16.17 0.72 1.13
C ALA A 275 -14.83 1.46 0.98
N ASN A 276 -14.41 2.17 2.02
CA ASN A 276 -13.22 3.01 2.03
C ASN A 276 -11.96 2.29 1.52
N ASN A 277 -11.34 2.91 0.52
CA ASN A 277 -10.06 2.55 -0.10
C ASN A 277 -8.84 2.52 0.85
N HIS A 278 -8.88 3.23 2.00
CA HIS A 278 -7.76 3.27 2.95
C HIS A 278 -8.10 2.55 4.26
N MET A 279 -7.75 1.26 4.35
CA MET A 279 -7.92 0.45 5.56
C MET A 279 -6.65 0.49 6.41
N TRP A 280 -6.67 1.27 7.49
CA TRP A 280 -5.55 1.43 8.42
C TRP A 280 -5.91 0.85 9.78
N GLU A 281 -4.93 0.28 10.49
CA GLU A 281 -5.08 -0.12 11.89
C GLU A 281 -5.03 1.12 12.79
N THR A 282 -6.13 1.89 12.81
CA THR A 282 -6.26 3.17 13.51
C THR A 282 -7.72 3.48 13.80
N GLU A 283 -7.95 4.45 14.68
CA GLU A 283 -9.26 5.08 14.86
C GLU A 283 -9.73 5.79 13.59
N PHE A 284 -11.05 5.95 13.41
CA PHE A 284 -11.61 6.72 12.29
C PHE A 284 -11.01 8.13 12.23
N ALA A 285 -10.31 8.40 11.12
CA ALA A 285 -9.67 9.69 10.89
C ALA A 285 -10.69 10.80 10.57
N PHE A 286 -11.75 10.45 9.84
CA PHE A 286 -12.88 11.32 9.57
C PHE A 286 -14.08 10.85 10.37
N ARG A 287 -14.55 11.71 11.28
CA ARG A 287 -15.71 11.48 12.13
C ARG A 287 -16.96 12.20 11.62
N ASP A 288 -16.76 13.16 10.73
CA ASP A 288 -17.82 13.90 10.06
C ASP A 288 -17.76 13.72 8.54
N PHE A 289 -18.90 13.91 7.89
CA PHE A 289 -18.97 14.01 6.43
C PHE A 289 -18.19 15.24 5.93
N GLY A 290 -17.50 15.09 4.79
CA GLY A 290 -16.76 16.19 4.15
C GLY A 290 -17.64 17.37 3.69
N SER A 291 -18.95 17.17 3.64
CA SER A 291 -19.96 18.22 3.60
C SER A 291 -21.01 17.90 4.67
N PRO A 292 -21.46 18.87 5.48
CA PRO A 292 -22.47 18.61 6.50
C PRO A 292 -23.69 17.93 5.90
N ALA A 293 -24.14 16.85 6.53
CA ALA A 293 -25.40 16.23 6.16
C ALA A 293 -26.53 17.27 6.37
N PRO A 294 -27.50 17.37 5.45
CA PRO A 294 -28.65 18.23 5.65
C PRO A 294 -29.40 17.90 6.95
N ASP A 295 -29.90 18.92 7.65
CA ASP A 295 -30.59 18.77 8.95
C ASP A 295 -31.73 17.75 8.91
N TYR A 296 -32.42 17.61 7.76
CA TYR A 296 -33.53 16.66 7.61
C TYR A 296 -33.13 15.19 7.69
N MET A 297 -31.84 14.86 7.49
CA MET A 297 -31.37 13.47 7.51
C MET A 297 -31.33 12.90 8.93
N ASN A 298 -31.33 13.74 9.98
CA ASN A 298 -31.30 13.34 11.39
C ASN A 298 -30.28 12.22 11.68
N ILE A 299 -29.07 12.34 11.11
CA ILE A 299 -28.04 11.30 11.25
C ILE A 299 -27.62 11.21 12.72
N GLU A 300 -27.73 10.02 13.30
CA GLU A 300 -27.23 9.74 14.65
C GLU A 300 -25.70 9.86 14.67
N LYS A 301 -25.20 10.57 15.68
CA LYS A 301 -23.78 10.88 15.88
C LYS A 301 -23.39 10.56 17.30
N ASP A 302 -22.15 10.13 17.51
CA ASP A 302 -21.63 9.95 18.87
C ASP A 302 -21.13 11.29 19.46
N GLY A 303 -20.67 11.28 20.72
CA GLY A 303 -20.21 12.50 21.39
C GLY A 303 -18.97 13.16 20.75
N SER A 304 -18.36 12.51 19.77
CA SER A 304 -17.18 12.96 19.03
C SER A 304 -17.41 13.19 17.54
N GLY A 305 -18.68 13.12 17.09
CA GLY A 305 -19.07 13.16 15.68
C GLY A 305 -19.40 11.77 15.18
#